data_AF-A0A535J9M1-F1
#
_entry.id   AF-A0A535J9M1-F1
#
_cell.length_a   1.000
_cell.length_b   1.000
_cell.length_c   1.000
_cell.angle_alpha   90.00
_cell.angle_beta   90.00
_cell.angle_gamma   90.00
#
_symmetry.space_group_name_H-M   'P 1'
#
loop_
_entity.id
_entity.type
_entity.pdbx_description
1 polymer ?
#
loop_
_entity_poly.entity_id
_entity_poly.type
_entity_poly.pdbx_seq_one_letter_code
_entity_poly.pdbx_strand_id
1 'polypeptide(L)' 'LNELYAKHTGKAVEQIEKDMDRDRFMSAEEAKEYGLIDHVIANYQEIDDGKKK' A
#
# COMPACT_ATOMS: atom_id res chain seq x y z
N LEU A 1 4.67 14.16 -8.36
CA LEU A 1 4.76 12.75 -7.90
C LEU A 1 3.79 12.51 -6.73
N ASN A 2 3.77 13.40 -5.74
CA ASN A 2 2.93 13.29 -4.54
C ASN A 2 1.42 13.25 -4.85
N GLU A 3 0.94 14.04 -5.81
CA GLU A 3 -0.47 14.01 -6.25
C GLU A 3 -0.89 12.65 -6.83
N LEU A 4 0.02 11.94 -7.50
CA LEU A 4 -0.25 10.61 -8.05
C LEU A 4 -0.39 9.58 -6.92
N TYR A 5 0.51 9.64 -5.92
CA TYR A 5 0.41 8.81 -4.72
C TYR A 5 -0.88 9.09 -3.94
N ALA A 6 -1.24 10.36 -3.76
CA ALA A 6 -2.49 10.76 -3.11
C ALA A 6 -3.72 10.16 -3.83
N LYS A 7 -3.73 10.21 -5.17
CA LYS A 7 -4.82 9.66 -5.98
C LYS A 7 -4.99 8.14 -5.81
N HIS A 8 -3.89 7.39 -5.74
CA HIS A 8 -3.94 5.93 -5.67
C HIS A 8 -4.07 5.38 -4.26
N THR A 9 -3.51 6.06 -3.25
CA THR A 9 -3.60 5.66 -1.83
C THR A 9 -4.83 6.22 -1.13
N GLY A 10 -5.51 7.21 -1.72
CA GLY A 10 -6.63 7.90 -1.12
C GLY A 10 -6.25 8.84 0.03
N LYS A 11 -4.95 9.10 0.24
CA LYS A 11 -4.45 10.00 1.29
C LYS A 11 -4.31 11.43 0.78
N ALA A 12 -4.32 12.39 1.71
CA ALA A 12 -4.08 13.79 1.40
C ALA A 12 -2.64 14.00 0.90
N VAL A 13 -2.44 14.94 -0.02
CA VAL A 13 -1.11 15.27 -0.59
C VAL A 13 -0.13 15.70 0.51
N GLU A 14 -0.59 16.47 1.50
CA GLU A 14 0.21 16.90 2.66
C GLU A 14 0.75 15.73 3.49
N GLN A 15 -0.03 14.64 3.60
CA GLN A 15 0.39 13.43 4.31
C GLN A 15 1.47 12.69 3.51
N ILE A 16 1.30 12.58 2.18
CA ILE A 16 2.29 12.00 1.28
C ILE A 16 3.59 12.81 1.33
N GLU A 17 3.52 14.14 1.30
CA GLU A 17 4.69 15.02 1.37
C GLU A 17 5.50 14.79 2.65
N LYS A 18 4.83 14.71 3.79
CA LYS A 18 5.48 14.45 5.08
C LYS A 18 6.08 13.05 5.14
N ASP A 19 5.40 12.06 4.58
CA ASP A 19 5.87 10.67 4.56
C ASP A 19 6.99 10.44 3.53
N MET A 20 7.12 11.32 2.53
CA MET A 20 8.18 11.28 1.51
C MET A 20 9.40 12.16 1.84
N ASP A 21 9.30 13.07 2.80
CA ASP A 21 10.42 13.91 3.27
C ASP A 21 11.54 13.07 3.91
N ARG A 22 11.20 11.89 4.43
CA ARG A 22 12.16 10.91 4.98
C ARG A 22 11.81 9.51 4.52
N ASP A 23 12.83 8.68 4.32
CA ASP A 23 12.63 7.26 4.02
C ASP A 23 11.78 6.60 5.12
N ARG A 24 10.53 6.29 4.78
CA ARG A 24 9.58 5.62 5.66
C ARG A 24 9.35 4.20 5.18
N PHE A 25 10.02 3.25 5.82
CA PHE A 25 9.74 1.83 5.63
C PHE A 25 8.45 1.45 6.35
N MET A 26 7.63 0.64 5.69
CA MET A 26 6.37 0.13 6.23
C MET A 26 6.41 -1.39 6.20
N SER A 27 5.83 -2.03 7.21
CA SER A 27 5.51 -3.45 7.16
C SER A 27 4.47 -3.73 6.08
N ALA A 28 4.29 -5.01 5.72
CA ALA A 28 3.31 -5.40 4.72
C ALA A 28 1.87 -5.02 5.14
N GLU A 29 1.55 -5.14 6.42
CA GLU A 29 0.24 -4.73 6.97
C GLU A 29 0.06 -3.22 6.91
N GLU A 30 1.06 -2.44 7.33
CA GLU A 30 1.02 -0.98 7.25
C GLU A 30 0.90 -0.49 5.80
N ALA A 31 1.59 -1.12 4.84
CA ALA A 31 1.48 -0.77 3.43
C ALA A 31 0.06 -1.00 2.89
N LYS A 32 -0.61 -2.07 3.36
CA LYS A 32 -2.01 -2.36 3.02
C LYS A 32 -2.95 -1.32 3.61
N GLU A 33 -2.82 -1.01 4.90
CA GLU A 33 -3.62 0.04 5.55
C GLU A 33 -3.35 1.43 4.98
N TYR A 34 -2.13 1.66 4.50
CA TYR A 34 -1.77 2.89 3.82
C TYR A 34 -2.45 3.02 2.45
N GLY A 35 -2.94 1.92 1.87
CA GLY A 35 -3.52 1.89 0.53
C GLY A 35 -2.47 1.79 -0.58
N LEU A 36 -1.26 1.33 -0.28
CA LEU A 36 -0.21 1.07 -1.28
C LEU A 36 -0.41 -0.30 -1.96
N ILE A 37 -0.97 -1.27 -1.25
CA ILE A 37 -1.21 -2.64 -1.72
C ILE A 37 -2.57 -3.14 -1.24
N ASP A 38 -3.23 -3.99 -2.02
CA ASP A 38 -4.56 -4.50 -1.68
C ASP A 38 -4.51 -5.72 -0.75
N HIS A 39 -3.54 -6.60 -0.99
CA HIS A 39 -3.41 -7.89 -0.30
C HIS A 39 -1.96 -8.21 0.03
N VAL A 40 -1.77 -8.82 1.20
CA VAL A 40 -0.50 -9.41 1.63
C VAL A 40 -0.66 -10.93 1.52
N ILE A 41 0.24 -11.57 0.78
CA ILE A 41 0.23 -13.02 0.59
C ILE A 41 1.41 -13.58 1.38
N ALA A 42 1.14 -14.41 2.38
CA ALA A 42 2.18 -14.98 3.24
C ALA A 42 2.70 -16.32 2.68
N ASN A 43 1.88 -17.01 1.89
CA ASN A 43 2.22 -18.31 1.32
C ASN A 43 1.62 -18.50 -0.08
N TYR A 44 2.23 -19.39 -0.87
CA TYR A 44 1.76 -19.66 -2.24
C TYR A 44 0.38 -20.35 -2.30
N GLN A 45 -0.08 -20.97 -1.20
CA GLN A 45 -1.39 -21.63 -1.17
C GLN A 45 -2.54 -20.61 -1.20
N GLU A 46 -2.36 -19.44 -0.57
CA GLU A 46 -3.32 -18.33 -0.59
C GLU A 46 -3.57 -17.74 -1.99
N ILE A 47 -2.63 -17.91 -2.93
CA ILE A 47 -2.76 -17.43 -4.30
C ILE A 47 -3.74 -18.29 -5.11
N ASP A 48 -3.83 -19.59 -4.81
CA ASP A 48 -4.65 -20.53 -5.58
C ASP A 48 -6.15 -20.39 -5.24
N ASP A 49 -6.48 -20.03 -4.00
CA ASP A 49 -7.87 -19.79 -3.56
C ASP A 49 -8.48 -18.53 -4.20
N GLY A 50 -7.66 -17.52 -4.52
CA GLY A 50 -8.11 -16.31 -5.23
C GLY A 50 -8.43 -16.52 -6.72
N LYS A 51 -7.96 -17.62 -7.34
CA LYS A 51 -8.19 -17.96 -8.76
C LYS A 51 -9.40 -18.87 -9.00
N LYS A 52 -10.07 -19.35 -7.94
CA LYS A 52 -11.24 -20.25 -8.03
C LYS A 52 -12.59 -19.53 -8.03
N LYS A 53 -12.63 -18.21 -8.17
CA LYS A 53 -13.87 -17.43 -8.29
C LYS A 53 -14.02 -16.81 -9.68
#